data_AF-A0A2A4NQ10-F1
#
_entry.id   AF-A0A2A4NQ10-F1
#
_cell.length_a   1.000
_cell.length_b   1.000
_cell.length_c   1.000
_cell.angle_alpha   90.00
_cell.angle_beta   90.00
_cell.angle_gamma   90.00
#
_symmetry.space_group_name_H-M   'P 1'
#
loop_
_entity.id
_entity.type
_entity.pdbx_description
1 polymer ?
#
loop_
_entity_poly.entity_id
_entity_poly.type
_entity_poly.pdbx_seq_one_letter_code
_entity_poly.pdbx_strand_id
1 'polypeptide(L)'
;MIVVFRRFLTRGLGGLILLFISCEYDTIEYPDVDILKPIGFRQDILPLFKSSCVSCHNNASNPPVLVTEIAFQALINGNYLKLKNPEESRLMRKLYTNHPDNETPTKNELQMLLKWMKEGALNN
;
A
#
# COMPACT_ATOMS: atom_id res chain seq x y z
N MET A 1 14.73 -2.05 2.78
CA MET A 1 15.13 -3.44 3.08
C MET A 1 16.13 -3.37 4.23
N ILE A 2 15.68 -3.51 5.48
CA ILE A 2 16.53 -3.37 6.66
C ILE A 2 16.72 -4.77 7.26
N VAL A 3 17.97 -5.20 7.36
CA VAL A 3 18.35 -6.54 7.86
C VAL A 3 18.68 -6.40 9.34
N VAL A 4 17.84 -6.93 10.23
CA VAL A 4 18.11 -6.93 11.68
C VAL A 4 18.80 -8.24 12.04
N PHE A 5 20.11 -8.18 12.28
CA PHE A 5 20.94 -9.34 12.64
C PHE A 5 20.87 -9.58 14.16
N ARG A 6 20.09 -10.57 14.62
CA ARG A 6 20.15 -11.03 16.02
C ARG A 6 21.33 -12.00 16.17
N ARG A 7 22.43 -11.51 16.78
CA ARG A 7 23.62 -12.32 17.08
C ARG A 7 23.29 -13.33 18.17
N PHE A 8 23.12 -14.60 17.81
CA PHE A 8 23.10 -15.70 18.78
C PHE A 8 24.54 -16.02 19.20
N LEU A 9 24.79 -15.91 20.50
CA LEU A 9 26.08 -16.18 21.14
C LEU A 9 26.31 -17.71 21.17
N THR A 10 27.28 -18.21 20.41
CA THR A 10 27.68 -19.62 20.41
C THR A 10 28.67 -19.90 21.54
N ARG A 11 28.39 -20.91 22.38
CA ARG A 11 29.42 -21.60 23.18
C ARG A 11 29.44 -23.07 22.78
N GLY A 12 30.61 -23.55 22.35
CA GLY A 12 31.01 -24.94 22.54
C GLY A 12 31.02 -25.85 21.31
N LEU A 13 32.25 -26.12 20.85
CA LEU A 13 32.82 -27.44 20.58
C LEU A 13 32.29 -28.30 19.40
N GLY A 14 33.15 -28.44 18.38
CA GLY A 14 33.41 -29.70 17.67
C GLY A 14 32.32 -30.23 16.72
N GLY A 15 32.57 -30.11 15.42
CA GLY A 15 31.84 -30.86 14.39
C GLY A 15 31.59 -30.02 13.15
N LEU A 16 32.06 -30.50 11.99
CA LEU A 16 31.80 -29.94 10.67
C LEU A 16 30.31 -30.11 10.34
N ILE A 17 29.48 -29.21 10.87
CA ILE A 17 28.03 -29.17 10.64
C ILE A 17 27.77 -28.23 9.46
N LEU A 18 27.39 -28.82 8.33
CA LEU A 18 26.78 -28.12 7.18
C LEU A 18 25.44 -27.53 7.65
N LEU A 19 25.46 -26.27 8.07
CA LEU A 19 24.25 -25.53 8.42
C LEU A 19 23.54 -25.14 7.12
N PHE A 20 22.53 -25.92 6.72
CA PHE A 20 21.51 -25.45 5.79
C PHE A 20 20.73 -24.33 6.48
N ILE A 21 21.05 -23.09 6.09
CA ILE A 21 20.30 -21.90 6.49
C ILE A 21 18.98 -21.97 5.73
N SER A 22 17.96 -22.59 6.34
CA SER A 22 16.58 -22.44 5.89
C SER A 22 16.16 -21.02 6.25
N CYS A 23 16.09 -20.15 5.25
CA CYS A 23 15.43 -18.88 5.40
C CYS A 23 13.93 -19.18 5.26
N GLU A 24 13.26 -19.44 6.38
CA GLU A 24 11.80 -19.44 6.40
C GLU A 24 11.38 -18.01 6.08
N TYR A 25 10.86 -17.80 4.87
CA TYR A 25 10.18 -16.57 4.53
C TYR A 25 8.73 -16.77 4.95
N ASP A 26 8.30 -16.09 6.02
CA ASP A 26 6.87 -15.99 6.32
C ASP A 26 6.21 -15.26 5.14
N THR A 27 5.55 -16.03 4.27
CA THR A 27 4.66 -15.47 3.28
C THR A 27 3.45 -14.94 4.04
N ILE A 28 3.39 -13.63 4.25
CA ILE A 28 2.15 -12.99 4.70
C ILE A 28 1.15 -13.21 3.57
N GLU A 29 0.22 -14.15 3.76
CA GLU A 29 -0.94 -14.36 2.88
C GLU A 29 -1.86 -13.15 3.05
N TYR A 30 -1.70 -12.17 2.17
CA TYR A 30 -2.65 -11.07 2.05
C TYR A 30 -3.86 -11.57 1.23
N PRO A 31 -5.11 -11.29 1.64
CA PRO A 31 -6.28 -11.81 0.94
C PRO A 31 -6.33 -11.28 -0.49
N ASP A 32 -6.26 -12.15 -1.49
CA ASP A 32 -6.30 -11.71 -2.89
C ASP A 32 -7.49 -10.77 -3.15
N VAL A 33 -7.25 -9.65 -3.83
CA VAL A 33 -8.32 -8.75 -4.24
C VAL A 33 -9.27 -9.53 -5.14
N ASP A 34 -10.51 -9.72 -4.69
CA ASP A 34 -11.54 -10.41 -5.46
C ASP A 34 -11.75 -9.67 -6.79
N ILE A 35 -11.31 -10.32 -7.87
CA ILE A 35 -11.36 -9.78 -9.22
C ILE A 35 -12.79 -9.58 -9.72
N LEU A 36 -13.77 -10.32 -9.17
CA LEU A 36 -15.17 -10.29 -9.59
C LEU A 36 -15.99 -9.24 -8.83
N LYS A 37 -15.59 -8.88 -7.61
CA LYS A 37 -16.29 -7.87 -6.81
C LYS A 37 -15.90 -6.45 -7.24
N PRO A 38 -16.82 -5.59 -7.71
CA PRO A 38 -16.50 -4.19 -8.01
C PRO A 38 -16.02 -3.45 -6.75
N ILE A 39 -15.07 -2.52 -6.93
CA ILE A 39 -14.51 -1.72 -5.83
C ILE A 39 -15.26 -0.40 -5.74
N GLY A 40 -15.91 -0.17 -4.60
CA GLY A 40 -16.66 1.04 -4.29
C GLY A 40 -15.80 2.11 -3.62
N PHE A 41 -15.97 3.38 -3.99
CA PHE A 41 -15.24 4.44 -3.31
C PHE A 41 -15.63 4.53 -1.83
N ARG A 42 -16.93 4.51 -1.52
CA ARG A 42 -17.39 4.71 -0.14
C ARG A 42 -17.12 3.51 0.76
N GLN A 43 -17.23 2.30 0.22
CA GLN A 43 -17.20 1.05 0.99
C GLN A 43 -15.79 0.43 1.05
N ASP A 44 -14.95 0.65 0.04
CA ASP A 44 -13.63 0.00 -0.03
C ASP A 44 -12.48 1.03 0.03
N ILE A 45 -12.51 2.10 -0.78
CA ILE A 45 -11.39 3.07 -0.87
C ILE A 45 -11.36 4.06 0.31
N LEU A 46 -12.53 4.55 0.73
CA LEU A 46 -12.58 5.54 1.79
C LEU A 46 -12.18 4.98 3.17
N PRO A 47 -12.58 3.75 3.56
CA PRO A 47 -12.06 3.11 4.78
C PRO A 47 -10.54 2.93 4.74
N LEU A 48 -9.98 2.57 3.59
CA LEU A 48 -8.53 2.48 3.39
C LEU A 48 -7.83 3.83 3.66
N PHE A 49 -8.36 4.95 3.15
CA PHE A 49 -7.78 6.26 3.45
C PHE A 49 -7.88 6.60 4.93
N LYS A 50 -8.99 6.27 5.59
CA LYS A 50 -9.17 6.52 7.02
C LYS A 50 -8.18 5.74 7.87
N SER A 51 -7.90 4.48 7.52
CA SER A 51 -6.99 3.64 8.29
C SER A 51 -5.53 4.02 8.10
N SER A 52 -5.14 4.39 6.87
CA SER A 52 -3.73 4.37 6.48
C SER A 52 -3.21 5.69 5.91
N CYS A 53 -4.06 6.68 5.62
CA CYS A 53 -3.61 7.89 4.89
C CYS A 53 -3.99 9.22 5.57
N VAL A 54 -5.15 9.27 6.24
CA VAL A 54 -5.71 10.51 6.80
C VAL A 54 -4.83 11.11 7.89
N SER A 55 -4.04 10.32 8.63
CA SER A 55 -3.12 10.82 9.66
C SER A 55 -2.23 11.96 9.13
N CYS A 56 -1.70 11.82 7.90
CA CYS A 56 -0.90 12.83 7.23
C CYS A 56 -1.71 13.66 6.23
N HIS A 57 -2.64 13.04 5.50
CA HIS A 57 -3.46 13.67 4.45
C HIS A 57 -4.79 14.27 4.96
N ASN A 58 -4.82 14.79 6.20
CA ASN A 58 -6.04 15.37 6.79
C ASN A 58 -6.30 16.84 6.43
N ASN A 59 -5.30 17.56 5.91
CA ASN A 59 -5.42 18.98 5.59
C ASN A 59 -4.53 19.40 4.41
N ALA A 60 -4.66 20.65 3.98
CA ALA A 60 -3.99 21.19 2.79
C ALA A 60 -2.45 21.22 2.86
N SER A 61 -1.85 21.02 4.03
CA SER A 61 -0.38 20.96 4.20
C SER A 61 0.22 19.75 3.49
N ASN A 62 -0.54 18.64 3.38
CA ASN A 62 -0.13 17.43 2.69
C ASN A 62 -1.20 17.02 1.66
N PRO A 63 -1.22 17.64 0.47
CA PRO A 63 -2.21 17.32 -0.55
C PRO A 63 -1.88 15.98 -1.25
N PRO A 64 -2.89 15.18 -1.67
CA PRO A 64 -4.32 15.45 -1.61
C PRO A 64 -4.89 15.40 -0.20
N VAL A 65 -6.00 16.10 0.06
CA VAL A 65 -6.71 15.97 1.33
C VAL A 65 -7.70 14.82 1.24
N LEU A 66 -7.51 13.79 2.08
CA LEU A 66 -8.19 12.49 1.98
C LEU A 66 -9.23 12.26 3.09
N VAL A 67 -9.67 13.32 3.77
CA VAL A 67 -10.79 13.21 4.72
C VAL A 67 -12.11 12.94 3.98
N THR A 68 -13.01 12.20 4.63
CA THR A 68 -14.29 11.68 4.11
C THR A 68 -14.99 12.62 3.13
N GLU A 69 -15.16 13.88 3.52
CA GLU A 69 -16.05 14.80 2.79
C GLU A 69 -15.46 15.33 1.49
N ILE A 70 -14.13 15.26 1.33
CA ILE A 70 -13.44 15.87 0.19
C ILE A 70 -12.53 14.91 -0.55
N ALA A 71 -12.24 13.72 -0.01
CA ALA A 71 -11.29 12.76 -0.57
C ALA A 71 -11.53 12.47 -2.06
N PHE A 72 -12.78 12.18 -2.44
CA PHE A 72 -13.12 11.87 -3.82
C PHE A 72 -12.81 13.06 -4.75
N GLN A 73 -13.33 14.25 -4.39
CA GLN A 73 -13.17 15.46 -5.19
C GLN A 73 -11.70 15.91 -5.24
N ALA A 74 -10.95 15.76 -4.15
CA ALA A 74 -9.53 16.07 -4.11
C ALA A 74 -8.74 15.22 -5.11
N LEU A 75 -9.07 13.93 -5.24
CA LEU A 75 -8.41 13.03 -6.18
C LEU A 75 -8.76 13.33 -7.64
N ILE A 76 -10.06 13.50 -7.92
CA ILE A 76 -10.58 13.73 -9.27
C ILE A 76 -10.14 15.10 -9.81
N ASN A 77 -10.30 16.16 -9.02
CA ASN A 77 -10.01 17.53 -9.45
C ASN A 77 -8.53 17.89 -9.33
N GLY A 78 -7.78 17.18 -8.48
CA GLY A 78 -6.36 17.46 -8.21
C GLY A 78 -5.37 16.83 -9.20
N ASN A 79 -5.86 16.25 -10.30
CA ASN A 79 -5.04 15.59 -11.33
C ASN A 79 -4.14 14.48 -10.74
N TYR A 80 -4.68 13.71 -9.79
CA TYR A 80 -3.97 12.60 -9.15
C TYR A 80 -4.13 11.28 -9.91
N LEU A 81 -5.21 11.16 -10.69
CA LEU A 81 -5.62 9.93 -11.36
C LEU A 81 -5.45 10.04 -12.88
N LYS A 82 -4.98 8.97 -13.51
CA LYS A 82 -4.97 8.78 -14.97
C LYS A 82 -5.81 7.56 -15.32
N LEU A 83 -7.10 7.73 -15.61
CA LEU A 83 -8.01 6.60 -15.81
C LEU A 83 -7.69 5.72 -17.04
N LYS A 84 -7.03 6.30 -18.06
CA LYS A 84 -6.58 5.53 -19.23
C LYS A 84 -5.40 4.61 -18.91
N ASN A 85 -4.45 5.10 -18.10
CA ASN A 85 -3.26 4.36 -17.67
C ASN A 85 -3.10 4.49 -16.14
N PRO A 86 -3.91 3.77 -15.33
CA PRO A 86 -3.94 3.93 -13.88
C PRO A 86 -2.59 3.76 -13.18
N GLU A 87 -1.71 2.89 -13.67
CA GLU A 87 -0.37 2.65 -13.15
C GLU A 87 0.52 3.91 -13.23
N GLU A 88 0.28 4.77 -14.23
CA GLU A 88 1.00 6.03 -14.40
C GLU A 88 0.41 7.20 -13.61
N SER A 89 -0.68 6.98 -12.89
CA SER A 89 -1.32 8.00 -12.05
C SER A 89 -0.31 8.59 -11.08
N ARG A 90 -0.41 9.90 -10.83
CA ARG A 90 0.45 10.57 -9.84
C ARG A 90 0.33 9.90 -8.48
N LEU A 91 -0.89 9.49 -8.11
CA LEU A 91 -1.16 8.69 -6.92
C LEU A 91 -0.27 7.44 -6.87
N MET A 92 -0.42 6.53 -7.84
CA MET A 92 0.34 5.26 -7.90
C MET A 92 1.84 5.48 -7.89
N ARG A 93 2.34 6.38 -8.76
CA ARG A 93 3.78 6.67 -8.85
C ARG A 93 4.35 7.15 -7.52
N LYS A 94 3.58 7.93 -6.75
CA LYS A 94 4.07 8.46 -5.47
C LYS A 94 4.14 7.40 -4.40
N LEU A 95 3.16 6.50 -4.36
CA LEU A 95 3.16 5.34 -3.48
C LEU A 95 4.31 4.38 -3.78
N TYR A 96 4.75 4.24 -5.04
CA TYR A 96 5.86 3.34 -5.40
C TYR A 96 7.26 3.89 -5.15
N THR A 97 7.48 5.20 -5.32
CA THR A 97 8.85 5.70 -5.54
C THR A 97 9.43 6.50 -4.39
N ASN A 98 8.63 7.24 -3.61
CA ASN A 98 9.11 8.16 -2.56
C ASN A 98 7.95 8.67 -1.68
N HIS A 99 7.17 7.79 -1.06
CA HIS A 99 6.21 8.20 -0.03
C HIS A 99 6.94 8.36 1.32
N PRO A 100 6.74 9.47 2.07
CA PRO A 100 7.30 9.61 3.40
C PRO A 100 6.92 8.44 4.31
N ASP A 101 7.78 8.15 5.29
CA ASP A 101 7.61 7.16 6.38
C ASP A 101 7.78 5.67 6.04
N ASN A 102 8.16 5.29 4.81
CA ASN A 102 8.22 3.88 4.39
C ASN A 102 6.89 3.12 4.61
N GLU A 103 5.80 3.80 4.97
CA GLU A 103 4.43 3.30 5.00
C GLU A 103 3.92 3.20 3.57
N THR A 104 4.59 2.36 2.79
CA THR A 104 4.10 1.95 1.49
C THR A 104 2.85 1.14 1.75
N PRO A 105 1.69 1.49 1.15
CA PRO A 105 0.51 0.66 1.26
C PRO A 105 0.87 -0.77 0.86
N THR A 106 0.25 -1.72 1.54
CA THR A 106 0.41 -3.13 1.21
C THR A 106 0.12 -3.38 -0.27
N LYS A 107 0.66 -4.45 -0.82
CA LYS A 107 0.40 -4.84 -2.21
C LYS A 107 -1.09 -4.90 -2.52
N ASN A 108 -1.91 -5.31 -1.56
CA ASN A 108 -3.36 -5.38 -1.69
C ASN A 108 -4.02 -4.01 -1.77
N GLU A 109 -3.64 -3.08 -0.88
CA GLU A 109 -4.17 -1.72 -0.91
C GLU A 109 -3.84 -1.02 -2.24
N LEU A 110 -2.62 -1.25 -2.76
CA LEU A 110 -2.22 -0.78 -4.10
C LEU A 110 -3.08 -1.41 -5.21
N GLN A 111 -3.36 -2.71 -5.12
CA GLN A 111 -4.21 -3.40 -6.09
C GLN A 111 -5.67 -2.94 -6.02
N MET A 112 -6.20 -2.67 -4.83
CA MET A 112 -7.54 -2.11 -4.63
C MET A 112 -7.66 -0.72 -5.28
N LEU A 113 -6.70 0.17 -5.02
CA LEU A 113 -6.65 1.49 -5.65
C LEU A 113 -6.55 1.39 -7.17
N LEU A 114 -5.68 0.50 -7.68
CA LEU A 114 -5.50 0.28 -9.10
C LEU A 114 -6.78 -0.26 -9.76
N LYS A 115 -7.43 -1.24 -9.13
CA LYS A 115 -8.68 -1.84 -9.61
C LYS A 115 -9.80 -0.80 -9.66
N TRP A 116 -9.99 -0.04 -8.59
CA TRP A 116 -10.96 1.06 -8.56
C TRP A 116 -10.74 2.08 -9.70
N MET A 117 -9.49 2.46 -9.98
CA MET A 117 -9.19 3.35 -11.11
C MET A 117 -9.46 2.70 -12.47
N LYS A 118 -9.14 1.40 -12.63
CA LYS A 118 -9.46 0.64 -13.86
C LYS A 118 -10.96 0.51 -14.09
N GLU A 119 -11.75 0.50 -13.03
CA GLU A 119 -13.22 0.52 -13.07
C GLU A 119 -13.81 1.93 -13.30
N GLY A 120 -12.95 2.94 -13.51
CA GLY A 120 -13.36 4.30 -13.84
C GLY A 120 -13.40 5.25 -12.64
N ALA A 121 -12.86 4.86 -11.48
CA ALA A 121 -12.83 5.65 -10.26
C ALA A 121 -14.21 6.17 -9.86
N LEU A 122 -15.19 5.27 -9.81
CA LEU A 122 -16.60 5.60 -9.53
C LEU A 122 -16.80 6.02 -8.06
N ASN A 123 -17.79 6.89 -7.82
CA ASN A 123 -18.24 7.29 -6.48
C ASN A 123 -19.55 6.58 -6.11
N ASN A 124 -19.46 5.27 -5.91
CA ASN A 124 -20.51 4.35 -5.51
C ASN A 124 -20.41 3.95 -4.03
#